data_AF-A0A0C2CSV1-F1
#
_entry.id   AF-A0A0C2CSV1-F1
#
_cell.length_a   1.000
_cell.length_b   1.000
_cell.length_c   1.000
_cell.angle_alpha   90.00
_cell.angle_beta   90.00
_cell.angle_gamma   90.00
#
_symmetry.space_group_name_H-M   'P 1'
#
loop_
_entity.id
_entity.type
_entity.pdbx_description
1 polymer ?
#
loop_
_entity_poly.entity_id
_entity_poly.type
_entity_poly.pdbx_seq_one_letter_code
_entity_poly.pdbx_strand_id
1 'polypeptide(L)'
;MGELGSVFEDDDGELPRGPDLRVSVEIPRAALGATLRAPVPARIAVDGELLERVVLHGEDPNTIELHLPEQLPERAMLRLRGQGAASEDGRAGDLLVVVELVDRPPRDTEVISFPTQQLSRRADDSVAGSAGGETDITWWVLMGLVLLGGGALLLLAL
;
A
#
# COMPACT_ATOMS: atom_id res chain seq x y z
N MET A 1 -55.76 28.65 9.07
CA MET A 1 -55.59 27.18 8.92
C MET A 1 -54.36 26.97 8.07
N GLY A 2 -53.24 26.57 8.69
CA GLY A 2 -52.01 26.24 7.97
C GLY A 2 -52.10 24.80 7.47
N GLU A 3 -52.10 24.64 6.15
CA GLU A 3 -51.94 23.35 5.50
C GLU A 3 -50.44 23.05 5.51
N LEU A 4 -50.02 22.15 6.40
CA LEU A 4 -48.66 21.66 6.47
C LEU A 4 -48.53 20.56 5.40
N GLY A 5 -47.87 20.90 4.30
CA GLY A 5 -47.48 19.92 3.28
C GLY A 5 -46.56 18.87 3.90
N SER A 6 -46.87 17.60 3.63
CA SER A 6 -45.98 16.46 3.85
C SER A 6 -44.64 16.73 3.15
N VAL A 7 -43.57 16.87 3.91
CA VAL A 7 -42.18 17.09 3.46
C VAL A 7 -41.38 15.77 3.51
N PHE A 8 -42.06 14.62 3.47
CA PHE A 8 -41.40 13.33 3.61
C PHE A 8 -42.07 12.27 2.73
N GLU A 9 -41.95 12.42 1.41
CA GLU A 9 -42.21 11.33 0.47
C GLU A 9 -41.29 11.48 -0.74
N ASP A 10 -39.98 11.48 -0.47
CA ASP A 10 -39.02 10.93 -1.43
C ASP A 10 -38.89 9.45 -1.05
N ASP A 11 -39.79 8.61 -1.57
CA ASP A 11 -39.50 7.19 -1.76
C ASP A 11 -38.51 7.13 -2.92
N ASP A 12 -37.22 7.33 -2.60
CA ASP A 12 -36.11 7.34 -3.52
C ASP A 12 -35.77 5.91 -3.96
N GLY A 13 -36.77 5.19 -4.49
CA GLY A 13 -36.74 3.84 -5.07
C GLY A 13 -35.38 3.15 -4.97
N GLU A 14 -35.03 2.71 -3.75
CA GLU A 14 -33.71 2.18 -3.46
C GLU A 14 -33.55 0.90 -4.28
N LEU A 15 -32.80 1.01 -5.38
CA LEU A 15 -32.62 -0.08 -6.32
C LEU A 15 -32.17 -1.32 -5.53
N PRO A 16 -32.74 -2.50 -5.81
CA PRO A 16 -32.53 -3.69 -5.00
C PRO A 16 -31.03 -3.98 -4.86
N ARG A 17 -30.52 -3.97 -3.63
CA ARG A 17 -29.11 -4.22 -3.35
C ARG A 17 -28.84 -5.73 -3.32
N GLY A 18 -27.81 -6.17 -4.03
CA GLY A 18 -27.35 -7.56 -4.01
C GLY A 18 -26.81 -7.96 -2.62
N PRO A 19 -26.81 -9.26 -2.30
CA PRO A 19 -26.37 -9.72 -0.98
C PRO A 19 -24.87 -9.46 -0.72
N ASP A 20 -24.55 -9.25 0.56
CA ASP A 20 -23.17 -9.19 1.02
C ASP A 20 -22.54 -10.59 0.96
N LEU A 21 -21.33 -10.66 0.42
CA LEU A 21 -20.56 -11.89 0.34
C LEU A 21 -19.49 -11.90 1.43
N ARG A 22 -19.18 -13.08 1.95
CA ARG A 22 -18.12 -13.24 2.96
C ARG A 22 -17.16 -14.34 2.54
N VAL A 23 -15.87 -14.06 2.59
CA VAL A 23 -14.81 -15.01 2.25
C VAL A 23 -13.70 -14.94 3.28
N SER A 24 -13.08 -16.08 3.56
CA SER A 24 -11.85 -16.15 4.35
C SER A 24 -10.66 -16.32 3.41
N VAL A 25 -9.65 -15.49 3.58
CA VAL A 25 -8.45 -15.48 2.73
C VAL A 25 -7.22 -15.57 3.61
N GLU A 26 -6.37 -16.56 3.33
CA GLU A 26 -5.06 -16.68 3.93
C GLU A 26 -4.11 -15.65 3.32
N ILE A 27 -3.54 -14.78 4.15
CA ILE A 27 -2.61 -13.73 3.71
C ILE A 27 -1.23 -14.01 4.32
N PRO A 28 -0.16 -14.13 3.50
CA PRO A 28 1.18 -14.29 4.03
C PRO A 28 1.60 -13.01 4.76
N ARG A 29 2.20 -13.15 5.95
CA ARG A 29 2.67 -11.98 6.72
C ARG A 29 3.68 -11.10 5.97
N ALA A 30 4.39 -11.66 4.99
CA ALA A 30 5.29 -10.93 4.11
C ALA A 30 4.59 -9.88 3.22
N ALA A 31 3.27 -9.96 3.05
CA ALA A 31 2.48 -9.01 2.26
C ALA A 31 1.98 -7.79 3.04
N LEU A 32 2.19 -7.75 4.37
CA LEU A 32 1.78 -6.61 5.19
C LEU A 32 2.52 -5.32 4.76
N GLY A 33 1.80 -4.20 4.70
CA GLY A 33 2.31 -2.92 4.20
C GLY A 33 2.41 -2.83 2.67
N ALA A 34 1.85 -3.80 1.93
CA ALA A 34 1.87 -3.84 0.48
C ALA A 34 0.46 -3.93 -0.12
N THR A 35 0.38 -3.77 -1.44
CA THR A 35 -0.79 -4.17 -2.21
C THR A 35 -0.65 -5.65 -2.57
N LEU A 36 -1.63 -6.47 -2.20
CA LEU A 36 -1.71 -7.90 -2.49
C LEU A 36 -2.84 -8.18 -3.47
N ARG A 37 -2.53 -8.83 -4.60
CA ARG A 37 -3.55 -9.48 -5.43
C ARG A 37 -3.84 -10.88 -4.85
N ALA A 38 -4.96 -11.02 -4.17
CA ALA A 38 -5.35 -12.26 -3.49
C ALA A 38 -6.33 -13.09 -4.34
N PRO A 39 -6.22 -14.43 -4.34
CA PRO A 39 -7.13 -15.29 -5.07
C PRO A 39 -8.50 -15.34 -4.38
N VAL A 40 -9.52 -14.82 -5.06
CA VAL A 40 -10.93 -14.92 -4.64
C VAL A 40 -11.76 -15.20 -5.88
N PRO A 41 -12.45 -16.35 -5.96
CA PRO A 41 -13.20 -16.73 -7.14
C PRO A 41 -14.36 -15.76 -7.41
N ALA A 42 -14.72 -15.59 -8.69
CA ALA A 42 -15.87 -14.79 -9.09
C ALA A 42 -17.20 -15.35 -8.53
N ARG A 43 -17.28 -16.66 -8.32
CA ARG A 43 -18.46 -17.34 -7.74
C ARG A 43 -18.19 -17.75 -6.30
N ILE A 44 -19.05 -17.32 -5.39
CA ILE A 44 -18.92 -17.61 -3.96
C ILE A 44 -20.17 -18.34 -3.49
N ALA A 45 -19.97 -19.45 -2.76
CA ALA A 45 -21.07 -20.22 -2.19
C ALA A 45 -21.65 -19.51 -0.94
N VAL A 46 -22.95 -19.25 -0.94
CA VAL A 46 -23.72 -18.69 0.17
C VAL A 46 -24.95 -19.55 0.36
N ASP A 47 -25.11 -20.12 1.56
CA ASP A 47 -26.25 -20.99 1.92
C ASP A 47 -26.58 -22.12 0.92
N GLY A 48 -25.55 -22.61 0.21
CA GLY A 48 -25.69 -23.68 -0.80
C GLY A 48 -25.89 -23.20 -2.23
N GLU A 49 -25.97 -21.89 -2.46
CA GLU A 49 -26.10 -21.26 -3.78
C GLU A 49 -24.77 -20.60 -4.20
N LEU A 50 -24.40 -20.71 -5.47
CA LEU A 50 -23.24 -20.02 -6.03
C LEU A 50 -23.67 -18.66 -6.56
N LEU A 51 -23.28 -17.60 -5.85
CA LEU A 51 -23.56 -16.22 -6.25
C LEU A 51 -22.38 -15.63 -7.00
N GLU A 52 -22.69 -14.90 -8.08
CA GLU A 52 -21.71 -14.16 -8.87
C GLU A 52 -21.38 -12.84 -8.18
N ARG A 53 -20.08 -12.64 -7.96
CA ARG A 53 -19.51 -11.43 -7.43
C ARG A 53 -19.28 -10.41 -8.54
N VAL A 54 -19.45 -9.13 -8.23
CA VAL A 54 -19.01 -8.05 -9.13
C VAL A 54 -17.48 -7.95 -9.15
N VAL A 55 -16.93 -7.94 -10.36
CA VAL A 55 -15.50 -7.74 -10.65
C VAL A 55 -15.33 -6.32 -11.20
N LEU A 56 -14.39 -5.53 -10.69
CA LEU A 56 -14.18 -4.19 -11.23
C LEU A 56 -13.52 -4.24 -12.60
N HIS A 57 -13.70 -3.15 -13.37
CA HIS A 57 -13.19 -3.06 -14.72
C HIS A 57 -11.66 -3.17 -14.76
N GLY A 58 -11.14 -4.14 -15.52
CA GLY A 58 -9.69 -4.38 -15.65
C GLY A 58 -9.08 -5.27 -14.57
N GLU A 59 -9.86 -5.78 -13.61
CA GLU A 59 -9.40 -6.80 -12.67
C GLU A 59 -9.55 -8.22 -13.25
N ASP A 60 -8.74 -9.16 -12.74
CA ASP A 60 -8.92 -10.57 -13.06
C ASP A 60 -10.09 -11.12 -12.22
N PRO A 61 -11.04 -11.85 -12.84
CA PRO A 61 -12.27 -12.29 -12.15
C PRO A 61 -12.02 -13.20 -10.95
N ASN A 62 -10.89 -13.90 -10.90
CA ASN A 62 -10.52 -14.82 -9.83
C ASN A 62 -9.61 -14.20 -8.78
N THR A 63 -9.41 -12.88 -8.82
CA THR A 63 -8.59 -12.18 -7.84
C THR A 63 -9.25 -10.90 -7.34
N ILE A 64 -8.68 -10.33 -6.28
CA ILE A 64 -8.97 -8.98 -5.78
C ILE A 64 -7.69 -8.27 -5.41
N GLU A 65 -7.68 -6.95 -5.59
CA GLU A 65 -6.63 -6.10 -5.05
C GLU A 65 -6.95 -5.68 -3.61
N LEU A 66 -6.03 -6.01 -2.68
CA LEU A 66 -6.11 -5.66 -1.27
C LEU A 66 -4.95 -4.76 -0.89
N HIS A 67 -5.24 -3.56 -0.39
CA HIS A 67 -4.24 -2.71 0.24
C HIS A 67 -4.09 -3.09 1.71
N LEU A 68 -2.96 -3.70 2.06
CA LEU A 68 -2.73 -4.21 3.41
C LEU A 68 -1.94 -3.18 4.23
N PRO A 69 -2.41 -2.83 5.45
CA PRO A 69 -1.63 -2.00 6.35
C PRO A 69 -0.38 -2.77 6.84
N GLU A 70 0.62 -2.03 7.35
CA GLU A 70 1.83 -2.61 7.95
C GLU A 70 1.52 -3.50 9.15
N GLN A 71 0.44 -3.16 9.88
CA GLN A 71 -0.06 -3.90 11.02
C GLN A 71 -1.53 -4.24 10.78
N LEU A 72 -1.80 -5.52 10.58
CA LEU A 72 -3.15 -6.05 10.46
C LEU A 72 -3.39 -7.05 11.59
N PRO A 73 -4.49 -6.94 12.35
CA PRO A 73 -4.80 -7.93 13.36
C PRO A 73 -5.22 -9.27 12.72
N GLU A 74 -5.02 -10.36 13.45
CA GLU A 74 -5.55 -11.67 13.07
C GLU A 74 -7.08 -11.60 12.96
N ARG A 75 -7.65 -12.25 11.93
CA ARG A 75 -9.10 -12.26 11.65
C ARG A 75 -9.69 -10.87 11.40
N ALA A 76 -8.88 -9.91 10.96
CA ALA A 76 -9.35 -8.60 10.51
C ALA A 76 -10.39 -8.76 9.39
N MET A 77 -11.40 -7.89 9.39
CA MET A 77 -12.41 -7.83 8.33
C MET A 77 -12.16 -6.63 7.43
N LEU A 78 -11.82 -6.88 6.18
CA LEU A 78 -11.71 -5.87 5.13
C LEU A 78 -13.01 -5.85 4.32
N ARG A 79 -13.59 -4.67 4.13
CA ARG A 79 -14.85 -4.48 3.39
C ARG A 79 -14.56 -3.87 2.03
N LEU A 80 -14.75 -4.64 0.96
CA LEU A 80 -14.70 -4.15 -0.41
C LEU A 80 -16.11 -3.79 -0.86
N ARG A 81 -16.37 -2.47 -0.94
CA ARG A 81 -17.71 -1.95 -1.22
C ARG A 81 -18.10 -2.19 -2.66
N GLY A 82 -19.33 -2.65 -2.89
CA GLY A 82 -19.86 -2.87 -4.24
C GLY A 82 -19.20 -4.04 -5.00
N GLN A 83 -18.37 -4.83 -4.31
CA GLN A 83 -17.78 -6.06 -4.85
C GLN A 83 -18.45 -7.31 -4.26
N GLY A 84 -19.64 -7.20 -3.68
CA GLY A 84 -20.44 -8.35 -3.23
C GLY A 84 -21.18 -8.99 -4.41
N ALA A 85 -22.31 -9.64 -4.12
CA ALA A 85 -23.09 -10.28 -5.17
C ALA A 85 -23.73 -9.23 -6.09
N ALA A 86 -23.78 -9.55 -7.37
CA ALA A 86 -24.52 -8.76 -8.34
C ALA A 86 -26.03 -8.80 -8.02
N SER A 87 -26.72 -7.72 -8.36
CA SER A 87 -28.18 -7.64 -8.34
C SER A 87 -28.66 -7.48 -9.79
N GLU A 88 -29.83 -8.03 -10.13
CA GLU A 88 -30.35 -7.98 -11.51
C GLU A 88 -30.59 -6.53 -11.98
N ASP A 89 -31.12 -5.66 -11.09
CA ASP A 89 -31.52 -4.29 -11.43
C ASP A 89 -31.00 -3.24 -10.43
N GLY A 90 -30.03 -3.58 -9.59
CA GLY A 90 -29.56 -2.65 -8.56
C GLY A 90 -28.09 -2.76 -8.17
N ARG A 91 -27.73 -2.16 -7.04
CA ARG A 91 -26.33 -2.06 -6.62
C ARG A 91 -25.84 -3.40 -6.09
N ALA A 92 -24.60 -3.75 -6.39
CA ALA A 92 -23.96 -4.90 -5.75
C ALA A 92 -23.87 -4.75 -4.22
N GLY A 93 -23.87 -5.89 -3.53
CA GLY A 93 -23.53 -5.96 -2.12
C GLY A 93 -22.06 -5.61 -1.87
N ASP A 94 -21.58 -5.88 -0.67
CA ASP A 94 -20.17 -5.75 -0.32
C ASP A 94 -19.51 -7.11 -0.15
N LEU A 95 -18.20 -7.17 -0.36
CA LEU A 95 -17.40 -8.34 -0.02
C LEU A 95 -16.69 -8.11 1.31
N LEU A 96 -17.01 -8.94 2.29
CA LEU A 96 -16.38 -9.01 3.59
C LEU A 96 -15.27 -10.07 3.55
N VAL A 97 -14.04 -9.60 3.41
CA VAL A 97 -12.85 -10.44 3.40
C VAL A 97 -12.34 -10.58 4.84
N VAL A 98 -12.42 -11.80 5.38
CA VAL A 98 -11.84 -12.15 6.68
C VAL A 98 -10.41 -12.62 6.44
N VAL A 99 -9.45 -11.91 7.00
CA VAL A 99 -8.03 -12.19 6.82
C VAL A 99 -7.54 -13.19 7.86
N GLU A 100 -6.89 -14.25 7.41
CA GLU A 100 -6.15 -15.18 8.27
C GLU A 100 -4.66 -15.05 7.95
N LEU A 101 -3.85 -14.56 8.90
CA LEU A 101 -2.44 -14.36 8.64
C LEU A 101 -1.69 -15.69 8.80
N VAL A 102 -0.79 -15.95 7.85
CA VAL A 102 -0.03 -17.20 7.79
C VAL A 102 1.46 -16.94 7.61
N ASP A 103 2.27 -17.75 8.29
CA ASP A 103 3.73 -17.72 8.19
C ASP A 103 4.20 -18.65 7.05
N ARG A 104 3.92 -18.25 5.79
CA ARG A 104 4.34 -18.96 4.58
C ARG A 104 4.81 -17.99 3.48
N PRO A 105 5.58 -18.47 2.48
CA PRO A 105 5.85 -17.68 1.29
C PRO A 105 4.56 -17.42 0.48
N PRO A 106 4.54 -16.33 -0.34
CA PRO A 106 3.46 -16.08 -1.29
C PRO A 106 3.35 -17.23 -2.32
N ARG A 107 2.12 -17.53 -2.74
CA ARG A 107 1.85 -18.49 -3.83
C ARG A 107 2.06 -17.82 -5.19
N ASP A 108 2.26 -18.61 -6.24
CA ASP A 108 2.41 -18.07 -7.61
C ASP A 108 1.18 -17.28 -8.10
N THR A 109 0.00 -17.54 -7.52
CA THR A 109 -1.24 -16.79 -7.79
C THR A 109 -1.36 -15.50 -7.00
N GLU A 110 -0.44 -15.24 -6.07
CA GLU A 110 -0.41 -14.06 -5.21
C GLU A 110 0.67 -13.09 -5.70
N VAL A 111 0.28 -11.86 -6.03
CA VAL A 111 1.23 -10.83 -6.46
C VAL A 111 1.29 -9.73 -5.41
N ILE A 112 2.49 -9.48 -4.89
CA ILE A 112 2.74 -8.44 -3.87
C ILE A 112 3.47 -7.26 -4.53
N SER A 113 2.90 -6.07 -4.39
CA SER A 113 3.47 -4.81 -4.87
C SER A 113 3.65 -3.85 -3.70
N PHE A 114 4.90 -3.52 -3.37
CA PHE A 114 5.21 -2.58 -2.30
C PHE A 114 5.16 -1.13 -2.82
N PRO A 115 4.58 -0.17 -2.05
CA PRO A 115 4.62 1.23 -2.43
C PRO A 115 6.06 1.75 -2.39
N THR A 116 6.51 2.39 -3.48
CA THR A 116 7.88 2.90 -3.70
C THR A 116 8.36 3.92 -2.65
N GLN A 117 7.49 4.41 -1.76
CA GLN A 117 7.78 5.51 -0.82
C GLN A 117 8.91 5.22 0.19
N GLN A 118 9.31 3.97 0.41
CA GLN A 118 10.40 3.64 1.34
C GLN A 118 11.81 4.01 0.85
N LEU A 119 12.02 4.21 -0.46
CA LEU A 119 13.36 4.52 -0.98
C LEU A 119 13.79 5.97 -0.69
N SER A 120 12.85 6.92 -0.63
CA SER A 120 13.21 8.34 -0.42
C SER A 120 13.61 8.66 1.02
N ARG A 121 12.94 8.09 2.03
CA ARG A 121 13.25 8.42 3.44
C ARG A 121 14.63 7.94 3.89
N ARG A 122 15.09 6.80 3.36
CA ARG A 122 16.42 6.26 3.67
C ARG A 122 17.56 7.08 3.06
N ALA A 123 17.31 7.75 1.93
CA ALA A 123 18.29 8.60 1.27
C ALA A 123 18.52 9.92 2.02
N ASP A 124 17.47 10.51 2.61
CA ASP A 124 17.58 11.75 3.40
C ASP A 124 18.31 11.53 4.74
N ASP A 125 18.08 10.40 5.43
CA ASP A 125 18.76 10.09 6.69
C ASP A 125 20.28 9.83 6.50
N SER A 126 20.70 9.35 5.33
CA SER A 126 22.13 9.22 5.00
C SER A 126 22.84 10.55 4.74
N VAL A 127 22.12 11.64 4.46
CA VAL A 127 22.71 12.98 4.24
C VAL A 127 22.84 13.76 5.56
N ALA A 128 22.02 13.44 6.57
CA ALA A 128 22.08 14.11 7.88
C ALA A 128 23.16 13.54 8.84
N GLY A 129 23.77 12.40 8.51
CA GLY A 129 24.74 11.70 9.36
C GLY A 129 26.23 11.94 9.08
N SER A 130 26.60 12.78 8.11
CA SER A 130 28.02 13.03 7.76
C SER A 130 28.44 14.50 7.95
N ALA A 131 28.10 15.08 9.09
CA ALA A 131 28.78 16.27 9.62
C ALA A 131 29.83 15.83 10.64
N GLY A 132 30.95 15.31 10.16
CA GLY A 132 32.02 14.78 11.03
C GLY A 132 33.07 13.98 10.27
N GLY A 133 33.61 14.58 9.21
CA GLY A 133 34.61 13.94 8.36
C GLY A 133 35.07 14.91 7.29
N GLU A 134 35.37 16.14 7.71
CA GLU A 134 36.15 17.09 6.95
C GLU A 134 37.50 16.41 6.66
N THR A 135 37.61 15.75 5.52
CA THR A 135 38.89 15.46 4.90
C THR A 135 39.52 16.81 4.54
N ASP A 136 40.18 17.40 5.53
CA ASP A 136 41.61 17.72 5.60
C ASP A 136 42.44 17.60 4.31
N ILE A 137 41.94 18.02 3.15
CA ILE A 137 42.77 18.18 1.93
C ILE A 137 43.26 19.63 1.85
N THR A 138 42.43 20.59 2.28
CA THR A 138 42.76 22.02 2.32
C THR A 138 43.89 22.32 3.32
N TRP A 139 43.94 21.62 4.45
CA TRP A 139 44.96 21.82 5.47
C TRP A 139 46.32 21.24 5.07
N TRP A 140 46.34 20.08 4.40
CA TRP A 140 47.57 19.50 3.82
C TRP A 140 48.13 20.34 2.65
N VAL A 141 47.28 20.93 1.80
CA VAL A 141 47.75 21.81 0.72
C VAL A 141 48.35 23.10 1.28
N LEU A 142 47.79 23.67 2.35
CA LEU A 142 48.36 24.84 3.02
C LEU A 142 49.70 24.52 3.72
N MET A 143 49.83 23.37 4.37
CA MET A 143 51.10 22.92 4.96
C MET A 143 52.17 22.59 3.90
N GLY A 144 51.78 22.00 2.76
CA GLY A 144 52.69 21.70 1.65
C GLY A 144 53.24 22.96 0.97
N LEU A 145 52.45 24.04 0.90
CA LEU A 145 52.86 25.29 0.25
C LEU A 145 53.81 26.12 1.14
N VAL A 146 53.72 25.99 2.47
CA VAL A 146 54.66 26.64 3.42
C VAL A 146 56.06 26.01 3.36
N LEU A 147 56.18 24.71 3.09
CA LEU A 147 57.49 24.03 2.96
C LEU A 147 58.22 24.33 1.64
N LEU A 148 57.50 24.73 0.58
CA LEU A 148 58.09 25.11 -0.70
C LEU A 148 58.51 26.59 -0.78
N GLY A 149 58.05 27.45 0.14
CA GLY A 149 58.38 28.89 0.17
C GLY A 149 59.62 29.28 1.00
N GLY A 150 60.15 28.38 1.83
CA GLY A 150 61.23 28.70 2.80
C GLY A 150 62.65 28.31 2.38
N GLY A 151 62.85 27.73 1.19
CA GLY A 151 64.10 27.07 0.79
C GLY A 151 64.89 27.72 -0.34
N ALA A 152 64.71 29.01 -0.62
CA ALA A 152 65.36 29.66 -1.76
C ALA A 152 65.81 31.11 -1.47
N LEU A 153 66.64 31.32 -0.44
CA LEU A 153 67.42 32.57 -0.34
C LEU A 153 68.63 32.43 0.61
N LEU A 154 69.56 31.54 0.28
CA LEU A 154 70.89 31.58 0.89
C LEU A 154 71.94 31.01 -0.07
N LEU A 155 72.27 31.76 -1.14
CA LEU A 155 73.47 31.51 -1.94
C LEU A 155 73.87 32.71 -2.82
N LEU A 156 74.18 33.86 -2.21
CA LEU A 156 74.97 34.90 -2.88
C LEU A 156 75.65 35.84 -1.86
N ALA A 157 76.69 35.32 -1.21
CA ALA A 157 77.75 36.11 -0.58
C ALA A 157 78.98 35.24 -0.33
N LEU A 158 79.79 35.01 -1.37
CA LEU A 158 81.24 34.91 -1.27
C LEU A 158 81.87 35.32 -2.61
#